data_AF-A3ZTC4-F1
#
_entry.id   AF-A3ZTC4-F1
#
_cell.length_a   1.000
_cell.length_b   1.000
_cell.length_c   1.000
_cell.angle_alpha   90.00
_cell.angle_beta   90.00
_cell.angle_gamma   90.00
#
_symmetry.space_group_name_H-M   'P 1'
#
loop_
_entity.id
_entity.type
_entity.pdbx_description
1 polymer ?
#
loop_
_entity_poly.entity_id
_entity_poly.type
_entity_poly.pdbx_seq_one_letter_code
_entity_poly.pdbx_strand_id
1 'polypeptide(L)'
;MLAIIAAPLFTLWLAAPVCADRLILRNLEILNNVKVLSLDEDGVNVDGQGIIGWDQIERGAVGLKQDQFDKRLQDLGGPLFRLRQRLSVGDYVGLAEQAEALFPIYAERNSETAYLVCQATMWSRQASGRPAAALEAYFRSLKMLRGKAGLIGTLPGERKLSFDAATGLSPELEPIFFDVEEAKAALPRVKAAAQDLQTPLPQATFIYVGSLAIAAGDMQLADKSFENLRADNALISDWRVIAPALRDLARGEEDQVIVQIEARLPGMHPFNQSIAHYLLGNARIADGMQSAVQRGVLDLMYVPAIEGTQRSELSAAALYQSLTALQKAGETSQAASLRKEILENYSGAYFGQRLREQINRGEDH
;
A
#
# COMPACT_ATOMS: atom_id res chain seq x y z
N MET A 1 -70.55 -58.94 23.71
CA MET A 1 -69.99 -57.62 23.35
C MET A 1 -68.56 -57.57 23.88
N LEU A 2 -67.57 -57.74 23.00
CA LEU A 2 -66.15 -57.68 23.33
C LEU A 2 -65.67 -56.24 23.13
N ALA A 3 -65.24 -55.59 24.21
CA ALA A 3 -64.70 -54.23 24.18
C ALA A 3 -63.18 -54.29 23.88
N ILE A 4 -62.80 -53.79 22.71
CA ILE A 4 -61.41 -53.64 22.28
C ILE A 4 -60.87 -52.35 22.89
N ILE A 5 -59.92 -52.47 23.82
CA ILE A 5 -59.19 -51.35 24.42
C ILE A 5 -58.07 -50.97 23.45
N ALA A 6 -58.22 -49.85 22.76
CA ALA A 6 -57.19 -49.26 21.91
C ALA A 6 -56.10 -48.60 22.78
N ALA A 7 -54.91 -49.17 22.80
CA ALA A 7 -53.73 -48.56 23.40
C ALA A 7 -53.19 -47.45 22.49
N PRO A 8 -52.95 -46.22 22.99
CA PRO A 8 -52.31 -45.18 22.21
C PRO A 8 -50.82 -45.51 22.04
N LEU A 9 -50.42 -45.79 20.80
CA LEU A 9 -49.01 -45.82 20.39
C LEU A 9 -48.43 -44.41 20.60
N PHE A 10 -47.66 -44.24 21.66
CA PHE A 10 -46.78 -43.09 21.84
C PHE A 10 -45.64 -43.20 20.81
N THR A 11 -45.79 -42.53 19.67
CA THR A 11 -44.67 -42.29 18.75
C THR A 11 -43.69 -41.34 19.42
N LEU A 12 -42.64 -41.90 20.03
CA LEU A 12 -41.43 -41.16 20.38
C LEU A 12 -40.83 -40.57 19.10
N TRP A 13 -41.06 -39.28 18.87
CA TRP A 13 -40.23 -38.48 17.99
C TRP A 13 -38.81 -38.47 18.57
N LEU A 14 -37.95 -39.32 18.02
CA LEU A 14 -36.50 -39.16 18.15
C LEU A 14 -36.15 -37.84 17.47
N ALA A 15 -36.03 -36.77 18.25
CA ALA A 15 -35.37 -35.56 17.80
C ALA A 15 -33.98 -35.99 17.30
N ALA A 16 -33.72 -35.82 16.00
CA ALA A 16 -32.40 -36.03 15.45
C ALA A 16 -31.40 -35.22 16.30
N PRO A 17 -30.22 -35.76 16.61
CA PRO A 17 -29.22 -34.99 17.34
C PRO A 17 -28.99 -33.71 16.54
N VAL A 18 -29.29 -32.57 17.17
CA VAL A 18 -28.86 -31.27 16.69
C VAL A 18 -27.36 -31.41 16.59
N CYS A 19 -26.84 -31.58 15.36
CA CYS A 19 -25.42 -31.62 15.11
C CYS A 19 -24.88 -30.28 15.57
N ALA A 20 -24.33 -30.29 16.77
CA ALA A 20 -23.77 -29.12 17.39
C ALA A 20 -22.40 -28.93 16.74
N ASP A 21 -22.22 -27.83 16.03
CA ASP A 21 -21.02 -27.59 15.25
C ASP A 21 -19.82 -27.50 16.18
N ARG A 22 -18.65 -27.88 15.65
CA ARG A 22 -17.39 -27.85 16.37
C ARG A 22 -16.33 -27.19 15.53
N LEU A 23 -15.68 -26.16 16.07
CA LEU A 23 -14.53 -25.51 15.46
C LEU A 23 -13.31 -25.70 16.36
N ILE A 24 -12.17 -26.05 15.77
CA ILE A 24 -10.86 -26.10 16.41
C ILE A 24 -10.07 -24.94 15.83
N LEU A 25 -9.69 -24.00 16.69
CA LEU A 25 -8.91 -22.85 16.32
C LEU A 25 -7.41 -23.16 16.37
N ARG A 26 -6.61 -22.38 15.66
CA ARG A 26 -5.14 -22.56 15.59
C ARG A 26 -4.44 -22.26 16.92
N ASN A 27 -5.07 -21.49 17.80
CA ASN A 27 -4.62 -21.30 19.19
C ASN A 27 -4.97 -22.50 20.10
N LEU A 28 -5.45 -23.61 19.52
CA LEU A 28 -5.92 -24.83 20.20
C LEU A 28 -7.20 -24.68 21.02
N GLU A 29 -7.87 -23.53 20.95
CA GLU A 29 -9.19 -23.35 21.52
C GLU A 29 -10.22 -24.19 20.76
N ILE A 30 -11.08 -24.87 21.51
CA ILE A 30 -12.11 -25.74 20.95
C ILE A 30 -13.47 -25.15 21.26
N LEU A 31 -14.15 -24.70 20.22
CA LEU A 31 -15.51 -24.19 20.27
C LEU A 31 -16.46 -25.37 20.04
N ASN A 32 -17.02 -25.92 21.11
CA ASN A 32 -17.97 -27.03 21.06
C ASN A 32 -19.40 -26.51 21.13
N ASN A 33 -20.33 -27.24 20.51
CA ASN A 33 -21.76 -26.96 20.51
C ASN A 33 -22.11 -25.55 20.01
N VAL A 34 -21.32 -25.03 19.07
CA VAL A 34 -21.61 -23.75 18.43
C VAL A 34 -22.61 -23.96 17.28
N LYS A 35 -23.21 -22.86 16.83
CA LYS A 35 -24.10 -22.86 15.67
C LYS A 35 -23.52 -21.97 14.59
N VAL A 36 -23.08 -22.56 13.49
CA VAL A 36 -22.63 -21.86 12.30
C VAL A 36 -23.84 -21.34 11.53
N LEU A 37 -23.93 -20.02 11.39
CA LEU A 37 -25.02 -19.33 10.71
C LEU A 37 -24.76 -19.18 9.22
N SER A 38 -23.52 -18.85 8.83
CA SER A 38 -23.14 -18.64 7.43
C SER A 38 -21.63 -18.84 7.22
N LEU A 39 -21.26 -19.09 5.95
CA LEU A 39 -19.88 -19.26 5.49
C LEU A 39 -19.67 -18.36 4.27
N ASP A 40 -18.66 -17.49 4.31
CA ASP A 40 -18.27 -16.65 3.17
C ASP A 40 -16.75 -16.49 3.08
N GLU A 41 -16.25 -15.60 2.22
CA GLU A 41 -14.81 -15.40 2.01
C GLU A 41 -14.16 -14.78 3.26
N ASP A 42 -14.90 -14.04 4.09
CA ASP A 42 -14.34 -13.38 5.26
C ASP A 42 -14.18 -14.33 6.44
N GLY A 43 -15.04 -15.34 6.56
CA GLY A 43 -14.93 -16.35 7.59
C GLY A 43 -16.18 -17.19 7.82
N VAL A 44 -16.27 -17.70 9.04
CA VAL A 44 -17.37 -18.51 9.55
C VAL A 44 -18.14 -17.67 10.56
N ASN A 45 -19.40 -17.36 10.28
CA ASN A 45 -20.26 -16.61 11.20
C ASN A 45 -20.87 -17.58 12.21
N VAL A 46 -20.55 -17.39 13.48
CA VAL A 46 -20.96 -18.24 14.59
C VAL A 46 -21.90 -17.47 15.51
N ASP A 47 -23.03 -18.10 15.87
CA ASP A 47 -24.04 -17.51 16.75
C ASP A 47 -23.43 -17.09 18.09
N GLY A 48 -23.66 -15.83 18.48
CA GLY A 48 -23.11 -15.23 19.70
C GLY A 48 -21.60 -14.92 19.69
N GLN A 49 -20.85 -15.30 18.65
CA GLN A 49 -19.39 -15.04 18.55
C GLN A 49 -19.00 -14.16 17.37
N GLY A 50 -19.88 -14.00 16.38
CA GLY A 50 -19.60 -13.22 15.18
C GLY A 50 -18.76 -13.99 14.17
N ILE A 51 -17.97 -13.27 13.36
CA ILE A 51 -17.19 -13.86 12.28
C ILE A 51 -15.82 -14.29 12.79
N ILE A 52 -15.52 -15.58 12.65
CA ILE A 52 -14.20 -16.16 12.86
C ILE A 52 -13.50 -16.29 11.51
N GLY A 53 -12.37 -15.61 11.34
CA GLY A 53 -11.60 -15.63 10.10
C GLY A 53 -11.02 -17.01 9.79
N TRP A 54 -10.89 -17.35 8.50
CA TRP A 54 -10.33 -18.64 8.05
C TRP A 54 -8.90 -18.87 8.51
N ASP A 55 -8.14 -17.80 8.73
CA ASP A 55 -6.79 -17.84 9.29
C ASP A 55 -6.73 -18.33 10.74
N GLN A 56 -7.83 -18.23 11.48
CA GLN A 56 -7.91 -18.62 12.89
C GLN A 56 -8.36 -20.07 13.06
N ILE A 57 -8.94 -20.67 12.02
CA ILE A 57 -9.51 -22.02 12.06
C ILE A 57 -8.44 -23.03 11.64
N GLU A 58 -8.24 -24.05 12.46
CA GLU A 58 -7.39 -25.20 12.15
C GLU A 58 -8.21 -26.30 11.47
N ARG A 59 -9.37 -26.65 12.07
CA ARG A 59 -10.31 -27.67 11.58
C ARG A 59 -11.73 -27.37 12.05
N GLY A 60 -12.73 -27.96 11.41
CA GLY A 60 -14.10 -27.88 11.89
C GLY A 60 -14.98 -29.03 11.40
N ALA A 61 -16.00 -29.34 12.18
CA ALA A 61 -17.11 -30.20 11.79
C ALA A 61 -18.39 -29.36 11.91
N VAL A 62 -18.99 -29.05 10.76
CA VAL A 62 -20.17 -28.19 10.65
C VAL A 62 -21.31 -28.97 10.01
N GLY A 63 -22.50 -28.92 10.61
CA GLY A 63 -23.71 -29.57 10.10
C GLY A 63 -24.22 -28.92 8.81
N LEU A 64 -23.86 -27.66 8.57
CA LEU A 64 -24.24 -26.93 7.36
C LEU A 64 -23.07 -26.90 6.35
N LYS A 65 -23.27 -27.51 5.18
CA LYS A 65 -22.39 -27.37 3.99
C LYS A 65 -20.91 -27.69 4.25
N GLN A 66 -20.63 -28.82 4.92
CA GLN A 66 -19.27 -29.28 5.25
C GLN A 66 -18.29 -29.21 4.07
N ASP A 67 -18.68 -29.67 2.87
CA ASP A 67 -17.80 -29.63 1.69
C ASP A 67 -17.38 -28.20 1.30
N GLN A 68 -18.27 -27.22 1.50
CA GLN A 68 -17.95 -25.81 1.24
C GLN A 68 -17.03 -25.24 2.31
N PHE A 69 -17.23 -25.66 3.57
CA PHE A 69 -16.35 -25.30 4.68
C PHE A 69 -14.92 -25.84 4.43
N ASP A 70 -14.78 -27.13 4.11
CA ASP A 70 -13.48 -27.76 3.89
C ASP A 70 -12.75 -27.14 2.71
N LYS A 71 -13.47 -26.88 1.61
CA LYS A 71 -12.91 -26.19 0.44
C LYS A 71 -12.40 -24.79 0.80
N ARG A 72 -13.19 -23.97 1.49
CA ARG A 72 -12.77 -22.61 1.87
C ARG A 72 -11.61 -22.63 2.86
N LEU A 73 -11.61 -23.56 3.81
CA LEU A 73 -10.51 -23.71 4.75
C LEU A 73 -9.20 -24.09 4.04
N GLN A 74 -9.28 -24.97 3.05
CA GLN A 74 -8.14 -25.35 2.21
C GLN A 74 -7.66 -24.18 1.35
N ASP A 75 -8.57 -23.49 0.66
CA ASP A 75 -8.25 -22.45 -0.32
C ASP A 75 -7.79 -21.13 0.34
N LEU A 76 -8.35 -20.77 1.51
CA LEU A 76 -8.13 -19.47 2.16
C LEU A 76 -7.38 -19.57 3.48
N GLY A 77 -7.63 -20.60 4.29
CA GLY A 77 -7.13 -20.67 5.67
C GLY A 77 -5.61 -20.75 5.76
N GLY A 78 -4.97 -21.53 4.90
CA GLY A 78 -3.50 -21.60 4.81
C GLY A 78 -2.86 -20.29 4.36
N PRO A 79 -3.23 -19.75 3.19
CA PRO A 79 -2.74 -18.47 2.69
C PRO A 79 -2.90 -17.30 3.67
N LEU A 80 -4.09 -17.12 4.26
CA LEU A 80 -4.35 -16.03 5.21
C LEU A 80 -3.54 -16.19 6.50
N PHE A 81 -3.38 -17.42 7.00
CA PHE A 81 -2.55 -17.68 8.18
C PHE A 81 -1.08 -17.30 7.94
N ARG A 82 -0.53 -17.63 6.75
CA ARG A 82 0.83 -17.23 6.38
C ARG A 82 0.98 -15.71 6.29
N LEU A 83 0.00 -15.01 5.73
CA LEU A 83 -0.01 -13.54 5.72
C LEU A 83 0.07 -12.99 7.14
N ARG A 84 -0.77 -13.51 8.06
CA ARG A 84 -0.77 -13.09 9.45
C ARG A 84 0.60 -13.29 10.11
N GLN A 85 1.20 -14.48 9.96
CA GLN A 85 2.53 -14.77 10.51
C GLN A 85 3.62 -13.83 9.96
N ARG A 86 3.65 -13.61 8.64
CA ARG A 86 4.67 -12.75 8.01
C ARG A 86 4.51 -11.29 8.42
N LEU A 87 3.28 -10.80 8.52
CA LEU A 87 2.99 -9.47 9.07
C LEU A 87 3.45 -9.36 10.54
N SER A 88 3.24 -10.40 11.36
CA SER A 88 3.71 -10.41 12.76
C SER A 88 5.22 -10.23 12.89
N VAL A 89 6.01 -10.84 12.00
CA VAL A 89 7.48 -10.79 12.02
C VAL A 89 8.06 -9.68 11.13
N GLY A 90 7.22 -8.92 10.42
CA GLY A 90 7.64 -7.82 9.56
C GLY A 90 8.30 -8.24 8.24
N ASP A 91 8.09 -9.46 7.76
CA ASP A 91 8.61 -9.93 6.47
C ASP A 91 7.69 -9.49 5.32
N TYR A 92 7.85 -8.23 4.88
CA TYR A 92 6.98 -7.64 3.86
C TYR A 92 7.24 -8.16 2.45
N VAL A 93 8.48 -8.51 2.12
CA VAL A 93 8.83 -9.10 0.82
C VAL A 93 8.17 -10.47 0.69
N GLY A 94 8.20 -11.29 1.74
CA GLY A 94 7.60 -12.62 1.76
C GLY A 94 6.06 -12.63 1.68
N LEU A 95 5.39 -11.48 1.83
CA LEU A 95 3.93 -11.39 1.70
C LEU A 95 3.44 -11.51 0.25
N ALA A 96 4.28 -11.14 -0.72
CA ALA A 96 3.85 -10.85 -2.09
C ALA A 96 3.02 -11.98 -2.74
N GLU A 97 3.51 -13.22 -2.69
CA GLU A 97 2.84 -14.38 -3.33
C GLU A 97 1.40 -14.56 -2.83
N GLN A 98 1.22 -14.60 -1.50
CA GLN A 98 -0.08 -14.88 -0.89
C GLN A 98 -0.99 -13.64 -0.96
N ALA A 99 -0.43 -12.44 -0.80
CA ALA A 99 -1.18 -11.20 -0.83
C ALA A 99 -1.75 -10.93 -2.23
N GLU A 100 -0.95 -11.08 -3.28
CA GLU A 100 -1.39 -10.89 -4.66
C GLU A 100 -2.42 -11.94 -5.09
N ALA A 101 -2.30 -13.19 -4.63
CA ALA A 101 -3.28 -14.24 -4.92
C ALA A 101 -4.64 -13.96 -4.27
N LEU A 102 -4.66 -13.44 -3.04
CA LEU A 102 -5.88 -13.18 -2.28
C LEU A 102 -6.51 -11.82 -2.62
N PHE A 103 -5.71 -10.82 -3.03
CA PHE A 103 -6.18 -9.45 -3.23
C PHE A 103 -7.42 -9.32 -4.13
N PRO A 104 -7.53 -9.99 -5.29
CA PRO A 104 -8.74 -9.91 -6.13
C PRO A 104 -10.02 -10.38 -5.44
N ILE A 105 -9.92 -11.27 -4.45
CA ILE A 105 -11.06 -11.80 -3.70
C ILE A 105 -11.54 -10.78 -2.65
N TYR A 106 -10.59 -10.04 -2.05
CA TYR A 106 -10.86 -9.17 -0.91
C TYR A 106 -10.89 -7.67 -1.23
N ALA A 107 -10.43 -7.23 -2.40
CA ALA A 107 -10.29 -5.81 -2.75
C ALA A 107 -11.57 -4.99 -2.58
N GLU A 108 -12.75 -5.59 -2.82
CA GLU A 108 -14.05 -4.92 -2.71
C GLU A 108 -14.79 -5.19 -1.40
N ARG A 109 -14.22 -5.99 -0.50
CA ARG A 109 -14.83 -6.37 0.78
C ARG A 109 -14.47 -5.37 1.88
N ASN A 110 -15.22 -5.36 2.98
CA ASN A 110 -15.03 -4.41 4.09
C ASN A 110 -14.84 -5.10 5.46
N SER A 111 -14.25 -6.29 5.48
CA SER A 111 -14.02 -7.09 6.68
C SER A 111 -12.63 -6.86 7.29
N GLU A 112 -12.40 -7.41 8.48
CA GLU A 112 -11.05 -7.46 9.09
C GLU A 112 -10.06 -8.26 8.24
N THR A 113 -10.52 -9.37 7.66
CA THR A 113 -9.74 -10.18 6.71
C THR A 113 -9.40 -9.38 5.45
N ALA A 114 -10.35 -8.62 4.93
CA ALA A 114 -10.11 -7.77 3.76
C ALA A 114 -9.09 -6.68 4.04
N TYR A 115 -9.15 -6.05 5.22
CA TYR A 115 -8.16 -5.06 5.64
C TYR A 115 -6.76 -5.68 5.76
N LEU A 116 -6.66 -6.88 6.36
CA LEU A 116 -5.39 -7.62 6.46
C LEU A 116 -4.79 -7.90 5.08
N VAL A 117 -5.58 -8.37 4.13
CA VAL A 117 -5.12 -8.66 2.76
C VAL A 117 -4.71 -7.38 2.04
N CYS A 118 -5.53 -6.32 2.06
CA CYS A 118 -5.19 -5.05 1.44
C CYS A 118 -3.91 -4.44 2.02
N GLN A 119 -3.74 -4.46 3.34
CA GLN A 119 -2.51 -3.95 3.96
C GLN A 119 -1.28 -4.77 3.60
N ALA A 120 -1.40 -6.10 3.60
CA ALA A 120 -0.33 -6.99 3.17
C ALA A 120 0.06 -6.73 1.71
N THR A 121 -0.92 -6.55 0.82
CA THR A 121 -0.69 -6.22 -0.59
C THR A 121 0.03 -4.89 -0.74
N MET A 122 -0.43 -3.84 -0.06
CA MET A 122 0.22 -2.52 -0.07
C MET A 122 1.70 -2.63 0.33
N TRP A 123 1.99 -3.20 1.50
CA TRP A 123 3.37 -3.29 2.01
C TRP A 123 4.25 -4.21 1.18
N SER A 124 3.70 -5.30 0.62
CA SER A 124 4.47 -6.21 -0.23
C SER A 124 4.86 -5.56 -1.56
N ARG A 125 3.94 -4.82 -2.19
CA ARG A 125 4.20 -4.07 -3.43
C ARG A 125 5.24 -2.99 -3.18
N GLN A 126 5.11 -2.21 -2.10
CA GLN A 126 6.10 -1.21 -1.71
C GLN A 126 7.48 -1.83 -1.45
N ALA A 127 7.56 -2.92 -0.67
CA ALA A 127 8.82 -3.61 -0.39
C ALA A 127 9.48 -4.23 -1.63
N SER A 128 8.70 -4.43 -2.70
CA SER A 128 9.18 -4.95 -3.98
C SER A 128 9.51 -3.86 -5.00
N GLY A 129 9.57 -2.58 -4.57
CA GLY A 129 9.85 -1.45 -5.47
C GLY A 129 8.70 -1.12 -6.42
N ARG A 130 7.45 -1.41 -6.02
CA ARG A 130 6.22 -1.18 -6.81
C ARG A 130 5.24 -0.22 -6.11
N PRO A 131 5.66 1.03 -5.82
CA PRO A 131 4.84 1.98 -5.05
C PRO A 131 3.58 2.43 -5.81
N ALA A 132 3.62 2.53 -7.15
CA ALA A 132 2.44 2.91 -7.93
C ALA A 132 1.32 1.85 -7.80
N ALA A 133 1.68 0.58 -7.87
CA ALA A 133 0.72 -0.51 -7.68
C ALA A 133 0.22 -0.63 -6.24
N ALA A 134 0.98 -0.17 -5.24
CA ALA A 134 0.57 -0.19 -3.84
C ALA A 134 -0.61 0.76 -3.54
N LEU A 135 -0.78 1.84 -4.32
CA LEU A 135 -1.84 2.83 -4.13
C LEU A 135 -3.26 2.26 -4.19
N GLU A 136 -3.50 1.26 -5.04
CA GLU A 136 -4.80 0.62 -5.16
C GLU A 136 -5.20 0.01 -3.81
N ALA A 137 -4.30 -0.80 -3.24
CA ALA A 137 -4.51 -1.46 -1.96
C ALA A 137 -4.58 -0.43 -0.81
N TYR A 138 -3.82 0.66 -0.89
CA TYR A 138 -3.93 1.77 0.06
C TYR A 138 -5.31 2.41 0.06
N PHE A 139 -5.88 2.73 -1.11
CA PHE A 139 -7.22 3.32 -1.16
C PHE A 139 -8.30 2.35 -0.69
N ARG A 140 -8.17 1.05 -0.96
CA ARG A 140 -9.06 0.03 -0.38
C ARG A 140 -8.95 0.01 1.15
N SER A 141 -7.74 0.02 1.71
CA SER A 141 -7.52 0.14 3.15
C SER A 141 -8.12 1.42 3.72
N LEU A 142 -7.86 2.58 3.11
CA LEU A 142 -8.37 3.87 3.55
C LEU A 142 -9.90 3.92 3.56
N LYS A 143 -10.56 3.32 2.56
CA LYS A 143 -12.02 3.16 2.51
C LYS A 143 -12.54 2.45 3.77
N MET A 144 -11.93 1.34 4.14
CA MET A 144 -12.32 0.54 5.31
C MET A 144 -12.05 1.31 6.61
N LEU A 145 -10.90 1.96 6.75
CA LEU A 145 -10.53 2.70 7.96
C LEU A 145 -11.42 3.91 8.20
N ARG A 146 -11.90 4.57 7.15
CA ARG A 146 -12.88 5.66 7.27
C ARG A 146 -14.25 5.16 7.75
N GLY A 147 -14.63 3.92 7.43
CA GLY A 147 -15.85 3.30 7.93
C GLY A 147 -15.73 2.69 9.32
N LYS A 148 -14.55 2.17 9.69
CA LYS A 148 -14.28 1.50 10.97
C LYS A 148 -12.82 1.72 11.38
N ALA A 149 -12.54 2.84 12.07
CA ALA A 149 -11.19 3.19 12.52
C ALA A 149 -10.53 2.12 13.41
N GLY A 150 -11.33 1.36 14.17
CA GLY A 150 -10.85 0.25 15.01
C GLY A 150 -10.17 -0.90 14.26
N LEU A 151 -10.32 -0.98 12.93
CA LEU A 151 -9.63 -1.98 12.10
C LEU A 151 -8.11 -1.87 12.18
N ILE A 152 -7.55 -0.67 12.41
CA ILE A 152 -6.08 -0.51 12.53
C ILE A 152 -5.51 -1.46 13.58
N GLY A 153 -6.21 -1.63 14.71
CA GLY A 153 -5.79 -2.49 15.81
C GLY A 153 -5.89 -4.00 15.53
N THR A 154 -6.57 -4.43 14.48
CA THR A 154 -6.79 -5.86 14.18
C THR A 154 -5.63 -6.49 13.40
N LEU A 155 -4.76 -5.67 12.82
CA LEU A 155 -3.57 -6.16 12.14
C LEU A 155 -2.62 -6.83 13.14
N PRO A 156 -2.03 -7.98 12.79
CA PRO A 156 -0.96 -8.59 13.58
C PRO A 156 0.32 -7.74 13.56
N GLY A 157 1.21 -7.99 14.52
CA GLY A 157 2.52 -7.31 14.60
C GLY A 157 2.45 -5.88 15.12
N GLU A 158 3.61 -5.23 15.19
CA GLU A 158 3.75 -3.87 15.76
C GLU A 158 3.48 -2.78 14.72
N ARG A 159 3.83 -3.00 13.45
CA ARG A 159 3.59 -2.01 12.39
C ARG A 159 2.09 -1.82 12.18
N LYS A 160 1.68 -0.56 12.09
CA LYS A 160 0.34 -0.12 11.74
C LYS A 160 0.44 0.88 10.60
N LEU A 161 -0.59 0.95 9.76
CA LEU A 161 -0.65 1.94 8.69
C LEU A 161 -0.63 3.35 9.32
N SER A 162 0.39 4.12 9.00
CA SER A 162 0.47 5.53 9.36
C SER A 162 -0.14 6.37 8.24
N PHE A 163 -1.04 7.29 8.60
CA PHE A 163 -1.59 8.29 7.69
C PHE A 163 -2.14 9.47 8.47
N ASP A 164 -2.15 10.64 7.85
CA ASP A 164 -2.83 11.81 8.37
C ASP A 164 -4.34 11.68 8.13
N ALA A 165 -5.14 11.56 9.20
CA ALA A 165 -6.57 11.32 9.09
C ALA A 165 -7.35 12.47 8.42
N ALA A 166 -6.83 13.69 8.47
CA ALA A 166 -7.48 14.86 7.88
C ALA A 166 -7.34 14.89 6.35
N THR A 167 -6.16 14.54 5.84
CA THR A 167 -5.83 14.61 4.41
C THR A 167 -5.90 13.27 3.71
N GLY A 168 -5.66 12.18 4.44
CA GLY A 168 -5.46 10.84 3.91
C GLY A 168 -4.07 10.62 3.31
N LEU A 169 -3.08 11.47 3.58
CA LEU A 169 -1.70 11.25 3.10
C LEU A 169 -0.99 10.25 4.02
N SER A 170 -0.27 9.31 3.43
CA SER A 170 0.53 8.34 4.17
C SER A 170 2.01 8.65 3.98
N PRO A 171 2.81 8.72 5.06
CA PRO A 171 4.26 8.84 4.91
C PRO A 171 4.92 7.60 4.34
N GLU A 172 4.22 6.47 4.32
CA GLU A 172 4.70 5.23 3.73
C GLU A 172 4.55 5.22 2.21
N LEU A 173 3.80 6.16 1.62
CA LEU A 173 3.60 6.25 0.17
C LEU A 173 3.93 7.65 -0.30
N GLU A 174 5.07 7.80 -0.96
CA GLU A 174 5.44 9.08 -1.55
C GLU A 174 4.58 9.35 -2.79
N PRO A 175 3.97 10.54 -2.89
CA PRO A 175 3.22 10.95 -4.07
C PRO A 175 4.14 11.40 -5.23
N ILE A 176 5.15 10.59 -5.53
CA ILE A 176 6.06 10.73 -6.68
C ILE A 176 6.44 9.34 -7.17
N PHE A 177 6.36 9.11 -8.48
CA PHE A 177 6.50 7.80 -9.08
C PHE A 177 7.54 7.86 -10.20
N PHE A 178 8.44 6.87 -10.22
CA PHE A 178 9.63 6.90 -11.07
C PHE A 178 9.57 5.89 -12.22
N ASP A 179 8.81 4.82 -12.08
CA ASP A 179 8.57 3.83 -13.14
C ASP A 179 7.33 4.23 -13.95
N VAL A 180 7.58 4.68 -15.19
CA VAL A 180 6.54 5.13 -16.12
C VAL A 180 5.62 3.98 -16.53
N GLU A 181 6.17 2.78 -16.74
CA GLU A 181 5.38 1.62 -17.18
C GLU A 181 4.54 1.07 -16.04
N GLU A 182 5.09 1.03 -14.82
CA GLU A 182 4.32 0.72 -13.62
C GLU A 182 3.18 1.74 -13.42
N ALA A 183 3.48 3.03 -13.55
CA ALA A 183 2.49 4.09 -13.38
C ALA A 183 1.32 3.95 -14.36
N LYS A 184 1.60 3.73 -15.65
CA LYS A 184 0.58 3.47 -16.68
C LYS A 184 -0.27 2.23 -16.34
N ALA A 185 0.37 1.14 -15.91
CA ALA A 185 -0.33 -0.10 -15.59
C ALA A 185 -1.19 0.00 -14.32
N ALA A 186 -0.79 0.81 -13.34
CA ALA A 186 -1.49 1.00 -12.08
C ALA A 186 -2.65 2.00 -12.19
N LEU A 187 -2.49 3.07 -12.98
CA LEU A 187 -3.39 4.22 -13.02
C LEU A 187 -4.89 3.87 -13.14
N PRO A 188 -5.34 2.96 -14.03
CA PRO A 188 -6.76 2.63 -14.14
C PRO A 188 -7.37 2.07 -12.85
N ARG A 189 -6.64 1.16 -12.18
CA ARG A 189 -7.10 0.50 -10.95
C ARG A 189 -7.05 1.43 -9.76
N VAL A 190 -5.98 2.23 -9.65
CA VAL A 190 -5.84 3.25 -8.60
C VAL A 190 -6.97 4.26 -8.69
N LYS A 191 -7.29 4.74 -9.91
CA LYS A 191 -8.39 5.67 -10.14
C LYS A 191 -9.74 5.07 -9.74
N ALA A 192 -10.00 3.81 -10.07
CA ALA A 192 -11.23 3.13 -9.65
C ALA A 192 -11.33 3.02 -8.12
N ALA A 193 -10.26 2.56 -7.45
CA ALA A 193 -10.22 2.47 -5.99
C ALA A 193 -10.39 3.83 -5.30
N ALA A 194 -9.81 4.89 -5.87
CA ALA A 194 -9.96 6.27 -5.42
C ALA A 194 -11.41 6.77 -5.53
N GLN A 195 -12.11 6.43 -6.62
CA GLN A 195 -13.50 6.83 -6.85
C GLN A 195 -14.48 6.11 -5.91
N ASP A 196 -14.12 4.93 -5.41
CA ASP A 196 -14.92 4.15 -4.47
C ASP A 196 -14.83 4.64 -3.02
N LEU A 197 -14.04 5.69 -2.74
CA LEU A 197 -13.96 6.32 -1.43
C LEU A 197 -15.21 7.14 -1.12
N GLN A 198 -15.63 7.14 0.15
CA GLN A 198 -16.79 7.91 0.61
C GLN A 198 -16.56 9.43 0.45
N THR A 199 -17.60 10.15 0.05
CA THR A 199 -17.59 11.62 -0.02
C THR A 199 -17.70 12.26 1.38
N PRO A 200 -17.01 13.38 1.67
CA PRO A 200 -16.06 14.06 0.78
C PRO A 200 -14.77 13.25 0.59
N LEU A 201 -14.19 13.33 -0.62
CA LEU A 201 -12.94 12.64 -0.93
C LEU A 201 -11.77 13.26 -0.13
N PRO A 202 -10.87 12.45 0.45
CA PRO A 202 -9.66 12.94 1.11
C PRO A 202 -8.75 13.65 0.11
N GLN A 203 -8.06 14.70 0.53
CA GLN A 203 -7.20 15.50 -0.36
C GLN A 203 -6.06 14.68 -0.96
N ALA A 204 -5.56 13.69 -0.24
CA ALA A 204 -4.56 12.74 -0.73
C ALA A 204 -4.97 12.01 -2.00
N THR A 205 -6.27 11.81 -2.22
CA THR A 205 -6.80 11.16 -3.44
C THR A 205 -6.37 11.94 -4.67
N PHE A 206 -6.53 13.27 -4.62
CA PHE A 206 -6.16 14.16 -5.72
C PHE A 206 -4.65 14.24 -5.91
N ILE A 207 -3.89 14.24 -4.82
CA ILE A 207 -2.41 14.26 -4.85
C ILE A 207 -1.88 12.96 -5.48
N TYR A 208 -2.25 11.80 -4.96
CA TYR A 208 -1.75 10.52 -5.46
C TYR A 208 -2.18 10.26 -6.90
N VAL A 209 -3.45 10.48 -7.24
CA VAL A 209 -3.93 10.28 -8.62
C VAL A 209 -3.28 11.27 -9.58
N GLY A 210 -3.12 12.53 -9.17
CA GLY A 210 -2.49 13.56 -9.99
C GLY A 210 -1.01 13.27 -10.26
N SER A 211 -0.24 12.94 -9.21
CA SER A 211 1.18 12.59 -9.35
C SER A 211 1.39 11.30 -10.16
N LEU A 212 0.53 10.29 -9.96
CA LEU A 212 0.57 9.06 -10.74
C LEU A 212 0.24 9.31 -12.21
N ALA A 213 -0.72 10.19 -12.49
CA ALA A 213 -1.08 10.58 -13.85
C ALA A 213 0.07 11.32 -14.56
N ILE A 214 0.82 12.19 -13.86
CA ILE A 214 2.04 12.80 -14.42
C ILE A 214 3.05 11.72 -14.82
N ALA A 215 3.36 10.79 -13.92
CA ALA A 215 4.31 9.71 -14.19
C ALA A 215 3.85 8.80 -15.35
N ALA A 216 2.54 8.58 -15.50
CA ALA A 216 1.95 7.82 -16.59
C ALA A 216 1.88 8.60 -17.93
N GLY A 217 2.12 9.92 -17.91
CA GLY A 217 2.00 10.81 -19.07
C GLY A 217 0.59 11.33 -19.36
N ASP A 218 -0.39 11.11 -18.47
CA ASP A 218 -1.76 11.62 -18.59
C ASP A 218 -1.88 13.00 -17.91
N MET A 219 -1.36 14.03 -18.59
CA MET A 219 -1.33 15.40 -18.07
C MET A 219 -2.74 15.99 -17.86
N GLN A 220 -3.71 15.56 -18.68
CA GLN A 220 -5.09 16.05 -18.55
C GLN A 220 -5.73 15.55 -17.25
N LEU A 221 -5.53 14.27 -16.90
CA LEU A 221 -6.01 13.74 -15.62
C LEU A 221 -5.26 14.34 -14.44
N ALA A 222 -3.95 14.61 -14.59
CA ALA A 222 -3.16 15.27 -13.57
C ALA A 222 -3.71 16.67 -13.24
N ASP A 223 -3.88 17.53 -14.25
CA ASP A 223 -4.40 18.89 -14.09
C ASP A 223 -5.78 18.87 -13.42
N LYS A 224 -6.70 18.03 -13.93
CA LYS A 224 -8.03 17.86 -13.33
C LYS A 224 -7.98 17.41 -11.87
N SER A 225 -7.05 16.54 -11.51
CA SER A 225 -6.91 16.08 -10.13
C SER A 225 -6.46 17.22 -9.22
N PHE A 226 -5.42 17.97 -9.62
CA PHE A 226 -4.86 19.05 -8.82
C PHE A 226 -5.76 20.29 -8.71
N GLU A 227 -6.62 20.58 -9.69
CA GLU A 227 -7.64 21.63 -9.61
C GLU A 227 -8.57 21.48 -8.39
N ASN A 228 -8.76 20.25 -7.90
CA ASN A 228 -9.63 19.95 -6.77
C ASN A 228 -8.95 20.11 -5.39
N LEU A 229 -7.68 20.52 -5.34
CA LEU A 229 -6.95 20.70 -4.08
C LEU A 229 -7.41 21.95 -3.31
N ARG A 230 -7.80 21.73 -2.06
CA ARG A 230 -8.19 22.77 -1.10
C ARG A 230 -7.00 23.10 -0.21
N ALA A 231 -6.63 24.37 -0.10
CA ALA A 231 -5.55 24.83 0.78
C ALA A 231 -6.07 25.12 2.20
N ASP A 232 -6.82 24.18 2.77
CA ASP A 232 -7.33 24.24 4.14
C ASP A 232 -6.36 23.64 5.16
N ASN A 233 -5.31 22.96 4.71
CA ASN A 233 -4.26 22.35 5.53
C ASN A 233 -2.87 22.73 4.99
N ALA A 234 -1.91 23.03 5.86
CA ALA A 234 -0.54 23.39 5.48
C ALA A 234 0.11 22.33 4.57
N LEU A 235 -0.04 21.05 4.92
CA LEU A 235 0.44 19.90 4.17
C LEU A 235 -0.11 19.89 2.73
N ILE A 236 -1.37 20.25 2.53
CA ILE A 236 -2.01 20.31 1.21
C ILE A 236 -1.71 21.63 0.50
N SER A 237 -1.51 22.71 1.24
CA SER A 237 -1.23 24.02 0.66
C SER A 237 0.09 24.04 -0.12
N ASP A 238 1.10 23.30 0.34
CA ASP A 238 2.36 23.12 -0.38
C ASP A 238 2.17 22.44 -1.74
N TRP A 239 1.17 21.54 -1.87
CA TRP A 239 0.88 20.85 -3.12
C TRP A 239 0.38 21.76 -4.23
N ARG A 240 -0.07 22.98 -3.90
CA ARG A 240 -0.35 24.00 -4.92
C ARG A 240 0.91 24.57 -5.57
N VAL A 241 2.07 24.37 -4.95
CA VAL A 241 3.38 24.72 -5.50
C VAL A 241 4.05 23.48 -6.08
N ILE A 242 3.98 22.35 -5.39
CA ILE A 242 4.62 21.09 -5.81
C ILE A 242 3.97 20.51 -7.06
N ALA A 243 2.64 20.53 -7.18
CA ALA A 243 1.97 19.92 -8.33
C ALA A 243 2.30 20.61 -9.67
N PRO A 244 2.26 21.95 -9.79
CA PRO A 244 2.75 22.62 -11.00
C PRO A 244 4.24 22.34 -11.26
N ALA A 245 5.10 22.40 -10.23
CA ALA A 245 6.52 22.12 -10.38
C ALA A 245 6.80 20.69 -10.87
N LEU A 246 6.05 19.69 -10.38
CA LEU A 246 6.17 18.31 -10.81
C LEU A 246 5.78 18.15 -12.29
N ARG A 247 4.74 18.86 -12.74
CA ARG A 247 4.29 18.87 -14.14
C ARG A 247 5.30 19.57 -15.04
N ASP A 248 5.78 20.72 -14.63
CA ASP A 248 6.71 21.55 -15.40
C ASP A 248 8.05 20.81 -15.54
N LEU A 249 8.52 20.13 -14.48
CA LEU A 249 9.68 19.22 -14.56
C LEU A 249 9.46 18.09 -15.58
N ALA A 250 8.28 17.46 -15.59
CA ALA A 250 7.96 16.40 -16.55
C ALA A 250 7.86 16.91 -18.01
N ARG A 251 7.74 18.22 -18.23
CA ARG A 251 7.74 18.88 -19.55
C ARG A 251 9.12 19.41 -19.96
N GLY A 252 10.13 19.32 -19.09
CA GLY A 252 11.44 19.93 -19.31
C GLY A 252 11.41 21.45 -19.21
N GLU A 253 10.62 21.98 -18.28
CA GLU A 253 10.53 23.41 -17.98
C GLU A 253 11.26 23.71 -16.65
N GLU A 254 12.54 23.37 -16.55
CA GLU A 254 13.30 23.37 -15.29
C GLU A 254 13.39 24.77 -14.64
N ASP A 255 13.49 25.84 -15.44
CA ASP A 255 13.50 27.22 -14.94
C ASP A 255 12.25 27.55 -14.13
N GLN A 256 11.08 27.05 -14.55
CA GLN A 256 9.81 27.27 -13.84
C GLN A 256 9.81 26.56 -12.49
N VAL A 257 10.36 25.34 -12.44
CA VAL A 257 10.49 24.56 -11.20
C VAL A 257 11.34 25.32 -10.18
N ILE A 258 12.47 25.88 -10.60
CA ILE A 258 13.38 26.64 -9.73
C ILE A 258 12.65 27.85 -9.15
N VAL A 259 12.01 28.66 -9.99
CA VAL A 259 11.29 29.88 -9.58
C VAL A 259 10.15 29.57 -8.60
N GLN A 260 9.40 28.48 -8.85
CA GLN A 260 8.26 28.12 -8.02
C GLN A 260 8.68 27.58 -6.64
N ILE A 261 9.71 26.73 -6.59
CA ILE A 261 10.07 26.00 -5.37
C ILE A 261 11.03 26.80 -4.49
N GLU A 262 12.06 27.44 -5.04
CA GLU A 262 13.17 28.00 -4.27
C GLU A 262 12.72 29.00 -3.20
N ALA A 263 11.83 29.92 -3.55
CA ALA A 263 11.35 30.95 -2.62
C ALA A 263 10.41 30.39 -1.53
N ARG A 264 9.82 29.22 -1.75
CA ARG A 264 8.81 28.61 -0.87
C ARG A 264 9.38 27.53 0.04
N LEU A 265 10.47 26.90 -0.37
CA LEU A 265 11.08 25.76 0.29
C LEU A 265 11.28 25.92 1.81
N PRO A 266 11.80 27.05 2.34
CA PRO A 266 12.02 27.19 3.78
C PRO A 266 10.74 27.19 4.63
N GLY A 267 9.58 27.49 4.01
CA GLY A 267 8.28 27.56 4.68
C GLY A 267 7.39 26.34 4.47
N MET A 268 7.84 25.35 3.68
CA MET A 268 7.05 24.14 3.41
C MET A 268 6.97 23.23 4.63
N HIS A 269 5.89 22.46 4.72
CA HIS A 269 5.73 21.42 5.74
C HIS A 269 6.85 20.38 5.62
N PRO A 270 7.44 19.87 6.73
CA PRO A 270 8.56 18.92 6.70
C PRO A 270 8.34 17.72 5.77
N PHE A 271 7.13 17.14 5.78
CA PHE A 271 6.76 16.04 4.88
C PHE A 271 6.96 16.33 3.39
N ASN A 272 6.77 17.58 2.98
CA ASN A 272 6.84 18.02 1.58
C ASN A 272 8.22 18.57 1.20
N GLN A 273 9.05 18.96 2.18
CA GLN A 273 10.36 19.56 1.96
C GLN A 273 11.28 18.64 1.14
N SER A 274 11.33 17.33 1.46
CA SER A 274 12.17 16.39 0.72
C SER A 274 11.72 16.19 -0.73
N ILE A 275 10.41 16.23 -1.02
CA ILE A 275 9.91 16.23 -2.41
C ILE A 275 10.32 17.51 -3.13
N ALA A 276 10.19 18.67 -2.47
CA ALA A 276 10.54 19.95 -3.05
C ALA A 276 12.06 20.07 -3.32
N HIS A 277 12.91 19.61 -2.40
CA HIS A 277 14.36 19.48 -2.62
C HIS A 277 14.68 18.55 -3.78
N TYR A 278 13.99 17.41 -3.89
CA TYR A 278 14.16 16.50 -5.03
C TYR A 278 13.83 17.20 -6.35
N LEU A 279 12.71 17.90 -6.46
CA LEU A 279 12.30 18.61 -7.69
C LEU A 279 13.28 19.73 -8.04
N LEU A 280 13.65 20.56 -7.06
CA LEU A 280 14.60 21.66 -7.24
C LEU A 280 15.98 21.15 -7.67
N GLY A 281 16.43 20.07 -7.05
CA GLY A 281 17.69 19.41 -7.38
C GLY A 281 17.72 18.91 -8.82
N ASN A 282 16.67 18.20 -9.26
CA ASN A 282 16.53 17.73 -10.65
C ASN A 282 16.54 18.87 -11.66
N ALA A 283 15.82 19.96 -11.37
CA ALA A 283 15.81 21.14 -12.25
C ALA A 283 17.20 21.77 -12.38
N ARG A 284 17.94 21.90 -11.27
CA ARG A 284 19.27 22.53 -11.25
C ARG A 284 20.37 21.69 -11.89
N ILE A 285 20.32 20.35 -11.79
CA ILE A 285 21.33 19.50 -12.44
C ILE A 285 21.17 19.40 -13.96
N ALA A 286 20.02 19.84 -14.49
CA ALA A 286 19.80 19.95 -15.94
C ALA A 286 20.45 21.21 -16.53
N ASP A 287 20.82 22.18 -15.70
CA ASP A 287 21.50 23.41 -16.11
C ASP A 287 22.92 23.11 -16.62
N GLY A 288 23.37 23.85 -17.63
CA GLY A 288 24.73 23.75 -18.18
C GLY A 288 25.81 24.39 -17.29
N MET A 289 25.44 25.20 -16.30
CA MET A 289 26.37 25.87 -15.40
C MET A 289 26.81 24.96 -14.24
N GLN A 290 28.12 24.75 -14.10
CA GLN A 290 28.69 23.90 -13.03
C GLN A 290 28.24 24.30 -11.61
N SER A 291 28.10 25.60 -11.33
CA SER A 291 27.65 26.08 -10.02
C SER A 291 26.17 25.82 -9.74
N ALA A 292 25.33 25.70 -10.79
CA ALA A 292 23.94 25.27 -10.67
C ALA A 292 23.89 23.76 -10.41
N VAL A 293 24.66 22.97 -11.17
CA VAL A 293 24.78 21.51 -10.98
C VAL A 293 25.22 21.16 -9.55
N GLN A 294 26.25 21.83 -9.02
CA GLN A 294 26.71 21.61 -7.64
C GLN A 294 25.63 21.90 -6.60
N ARG A 295 24.87 23.01 -6.77
CA ARG A 295 23.73 23.32 -5.90
C ARG A 295 22.63 22.27 -6.03
N GLY A 296 22.33 21.82 -7.24
CA GLY A 296 21.35 20.77 -7.48
C GLY A 296 21.74 19.44 -6.81
N VAL A 297 23.01 19.05 -6.85
CA VAL A 297 23.51 17.88 -6.11
C VAL A 297 23.32 18.07 -4.60
N LEU A 298 23.59 19.25 -4.05
CA LEU A 298 23.35 19.52 -2.63
C LEU A 298 21.86 19.41 -2.25
N ASP A 299 20.96 19.92 -3.10
CA ASP A 299 19.51 19.79 -2.89
C ASP A 299 19.07 18.32 -2.93
N LEU A 300 19.61 17.52 -3.85
CA LEU A 300 19.31 16.09 -3.91
C LEU A 300 19.85 15.35 -2.67
N MET A 301 21.07 15.67 -2.23
CA MET A 301 21.70 15.05 -1.06
C MET A 301 20.99 15.37 0.27
N TYR A 302 20.18 16.44 0.32
CA TYR A 302 19.32 16.72 1.47
C TYR A 302 18.39 15.53 1.78
N VAL A 303 17.79 14.93 0.75
CA VAL A 303 16.79 13.87 0.90
C VAL A 303 17.33 12.66 1.68
N PRO A 304 18.40 11.96 1.23
CA PRO A 304 18.94 10.82 1.97
C PRO A 304 19.54 11.23 3.33
N ALA A 305 20.03 12.47 3.47
CA ALA A 305 20.59 12.95 4.73
C ALA A 305 19.54 13.15 5.82
N ILE A 306 18.31 13.55 5.45
CA ILE A 306 17.22 13.84 6.39
C ILE A 306 16.26 12.65 6.54
N GLU A 307 15.88 12.02 5.42
CA GLU A 307 14.85 10.98 5.38
C GLU A 307 15.44 9.56 5.47
N GLY A 308 16.66 9.38 4.95
CA GLY A 308 17.34 8.08 4.90
C GLY A 308 16.45 6.97 4.34
N THR A 309 16.36 5.86 5.08
CA THR A 309 15.56 4.68 4.72
C THR A 309 14.06 4.84 4.97
N GLN A 310 13.62 5.91 5.65
CA GLN A 310 12.19 6.16 5.87
C GLN A 310 11.46 6.45 4.56
N ARG A 311 12.16 7.09 3.61
CA ARG A 311 11.67 7.38 2.25
C ARG A 311 12.56 6.77 1.18
N SER A 312 12.76 5.45 1.29
CA SER A 312 13.77 4.72 0.51
C SER A 312 13.71 4.97 -1.01
N GLU A 313 12.51 5.06 -1.59
CA GLU A 313 12.34 5.34 -3.03
C GLU A 313 12.83 6.74 -3.41
N LEU A 314 12.45 7.76 -2.65
CA LEU A 314 12.85 9.15 -2.90
C LEU A 314 14.34 9.37 -2.64
N SER A 315 14.88 8.78 -1.57
CA SER A 315 16.31 8.81 -1.25
C SER A 315 17.13 8.14 -2.35
N ALA A 316 16.72 6.95 -2.82
CA ALA A 316 17.39 6.25 -3.91
C ALA A 316 17.36 7.06 -5.21
N ALA A 317 16.22 7.68 -5.53
CA ALA A 317 16.09 8.56 -6.69
C ALA A 317 17.03 9.75 -6.61
N ALA A 318 17.08 10.43 -5.46
CA ALA A 318 17.93 11.61 -5.27
C ALA A 318 19.43 11.26 -5.37
N LEU A 319 19.85 10.15 -4.75
CA LEU A 319 21.22 9.64 -4.86
C LEU A 319 21.58 9.27 -6.30
N TYR A 320 20.66 8.61 -7.03
CA TYR A 320 20.89 8.18 -8.40
C TYR A 320 21.04 9.38 -9.37
N GLN A 321 20.22 10.42 -9.19
CA GLN A 321 20.33 11.65 -9.98
C GLN A 321 21.62 12.40 -9.67
N SER A 322 22.02 12.44 -8.39
CA SER A 322 23.31 13.02 -7.96
C SER A 322 24.49 12.26 -8.56
N LEU A 323 24.46 10.92 -8.53
CA LEU A 323 25.43 10.03 -9.16
C LEU A 323 25.58 10.37 -10.65
N THR A 324 24.46 10.46 -11.37
CA THR A 324 24.44 10.74 -12.81
C THR A 324 25.01 12.12 -13.12
N ALA A 325 24.66 13.14 -12.32
CA ALA A 325 25.19 14.50 -12.48
C ALA A 325 26.70 14.56 -12.24
N LEU A 326 27.20 13.89 -11.19
CA LEU A 326 28.62 13.84 -10.85
C LEU A 326 29.44 13.08 -11.90
N GLN A 327 28.92 11.97 -12.45
CA GLN A 327 29.57 11.26 -13.55
C GLN A 327 29.73 12.17 -14.78
N LYS A 328 28.66 12.89 -15.16
CA LYS A 328 28.71 13.86 -16.28
C LYS A 328 29.71 14.98 -16.03
N ALA A 329 29.92 15.38 -14.77
CA ALA A 329 30.90 16.39 -14.38
C ALA A 329 32.35 15.86 -14.25
N GLY A 330 32.56 14.55 -14.39
CA GLY A 330 33.89 13.91 -14.23
C GLY A 330 34.31 13.63 -12.79
N GLU A 331 33.39 13.78 -11.82
CA GLU A 331 33.62 13.61 -10.38
C GLU A 331 33.53 12.13 -9.96
N THR A 332 34.39 11.30 -10.56
CA THR A 332 34.36 9.82 -10.48
C THR A 332 34.40 9.27 -9.06
N SER A 333 35.22 9.85 -8.15
CA SER A 333 35.33 9.38 -6.77
C SER A 333 34.05 9.61 -5.94
N GLN A 334 33.35 10.73 -6.18
CA GLN A 334 32.11 11.04 -5.48
C GLN A 334 30.98 10.17 -6.02
N ALA A 335 30.90 10.03 -7.34
CA ALA A 335 30.00 9.10 -8.01
C ALA A 335 30.16 7.66 -7.49
N ALA A 336 31.38 7.14 -7.37
CA ALA A 336 31.63 5.80 -6.83
C ALA A 336 31.11 5.62 -5.40
N SER A 337 31.24 6.64 -4.55
CA SER A 337 30.71 6.62 -3.18
C SER A 337 29.17 6.55 -3.16
N LEU A 338 28.50 7.35 -4.00
CA LEU A 338 27.04 7.33 -4.09
C LEU A 338 26.52 6.00 -4.66
N ARG A 339 27.22 5.43 -5.64
CA ARG A 339 26.89 4.09 -6.18
C ARG A 339 26.90 3.04 -5.08
N LYS A 340 27.96 3.03 -4.27
CA LYS A 340 28.08 2.11 -3.13
C LYS A 340 26.92 2.28 -2.16
N GLU A 341 26.62 3.52 -1.78
CA GLU A 341 25.51 3.86 -0.88
C GLU A 341 24.15 3.34 -1.39
N ILE A 342 23.84 3.56 -2.67
CA ILE A 342 22.59 3.07 -3.29
C ILE A 342 22.51 1.54 -3.21
N LEU A 343 23.59 0.83 -3.55
CA LEU A 343 23.60 -0.63 -3.60
C LEU A 343 23.58 -1.27 -2.21
N GLU A 344 24.16 -0.63 -1.20
CA GLU A 344 24.18 -1.14 0.17
C GLU A 344 22.86 -0.88 0.89
N ASN A 345 22.32 0.34 0.81
CA ASN A 345 21.21 0.77 1.67
C ASN A 345 19.85 0.85 0.96
N TYR A 346 19.84 0.91 -0.37
CA TYR A 346 18.61 1.19 -1.16
C TYR A 346 18.37 0.17 -2.27
N SER A 347 18.95 -1.02 -2.18
CA SER A 347 18.88 -1.99 -3.27
C SER A 347 17.49 -2.61 -3.55
N GLY A 348 16.55 -2.43 -2.63
CA GLY A 348 15.14 -2.80 -2.82
C GLY A 348 14.32 -1.72 -3.56
N ALA A 349 14.77 -0.46 -3.57
CA ALA A 349 14.07 0.63 -4.24
C ALA A 349 14.27 0.60 -5.75
N TYR A 350 13.38 1.25 -6.52
CA TYR A 350 13.41 1.24 -7.99
C TYR A 350 14.78 1.62 -8.57
N PHE A 351 15.36 2.74 -8.13
CA PHE A 351 16.67 3.18 -8.63
C PHE A 351 17.84 2.30 -8.15
N GLY A 352 17.70 1.61 -7.02
CA GLY A 352 18.68 0.62 -6.57
C GLY A 352 18.66 -0.64 -7.44
N GLN A 353 17.46 -1.12 -7.79
CA GLN A 353 17.29 -2.24 -8.72
C GLN A 353 17.82 -1.88 -10.12
N ARG A 354 17.42 -0.72 -10.65
CA ARG A 354 17.88 -0.20 -11.95
C ARG A 354 19.41 -0.09 -12.04
N LEU A 355 20.05 0.45 -11.00
CA LEU A 355 21.51 0.57 -10.97
C LEU A 355 22.21 -0.80 -10.99
N ARG A 356 21.68 -1.77 -10.23
CA ARG A 356 22.18 -3.15 -10.26
C ARG A 356 22.06 -3.77 -11.65
N GLU A 357 20.95 -3.55 -12.34
CA GLU A 357 20.74 -4.02 -13.71
C GLU A 357 21.70 -3.37 -14.71
N GLN A 358 21.96 -2.07 -14.60
CA GLN A 358 22.94 -1.36 -15.43
C GLN A 358 24.35 -1.94 -15.27
N ILE A 359 24.76 -2.19 -14.02
CA ILE A 359 26.06 -2.81 -13.71
C ILE A 359 26.15 -4.22 -14.31
N ASN A 360 25.09 -5.04 -14.16
CA ASN A 360 25.06 -6.39 -14.71
C ASN A 360 25.11 -6.41 -16.25
N ARG A 361 24.68 -5.33 -16.91
CA ARG A 361 24.77 -5.14 -18.36
C ARG A 361 26.08 -4.52 -18.83
N GLY A 362 26.96 -4.10 -17.93
CA GLY A 362 28.22 -3.43 -18.26
C GLY A 362 28.05 -1.99 -18.76
N GLU A 363 26.92 -1.34 -18.46
CA GLU A 363 26.61 0.04 -18.84
C GLU A 363 27.18 1.09 -17.85
N ASP A 364 28.10 0.67 -16.97
CA ASP A 364 28.68 1.53 -15.95
C ASP A 364 29.81 2.38 -16.57
N HIS A 365 29.48 3.61 -16.95
CA HIS A 365 30.42 4.59 -17.52
C HIS A 365 31.05 5.49 -16.46
#